data_AF-A0A936QJM0-F1
#
_entry.id   AF-A0A936QJM0-F1
#
_cell.length_a   1.000
_cell.length_b   1.000
_cell.length_c   1.000
_cell.angle_alpha   90.00
_cell.angle_beta   90.00
_cell.angle_gamma   90.00
#
_symmetry.space_group_name_H-M   'P 1'
#
loop_
_entity.id
_entity.type
_entity.pdbx_description
1 polymer ?
#
loop_
_entity_poly.entity_id
_entity_poly.type
_entity_poly.pdbx_seq_one_letter_code
_entity_poly.pdbx_strand_id
1 'polypeptide(L)'
;MKEKELASKENNLSENINSGIKGDYPEVSLIKLTDQDLQNRDSRELRIMRNEVYARHGYIFKLPELREYFIRQNWYEPQFDDVNNMLSDLEKENVEKIRKYEEYTDSKYKSYSR
;
A
#
# COMPACT_ATOMS: atom_id res chain seq x y z
N MET A 1 -18.75 -27.33 0.59
CA MET A 1 -18.61 -26.57 1.85
C MET A 1 -17.50 -25.52 1.83
N LYS A 2 -16.50 -25.59 0.93
CA LYS A 2 -15.43 -24.57 0.83
C LYS A 2 -15.76 -23.33 -0.03
N GLU A 3 -16.80 -23.37 -0.85
CA GLU A 3 -17.11 -22.29 -1.81
C GLU A 3 -17.90 -21.11 -1.21
N LYS A 4 -18.55 -21.29 -0.05
CA LYS A 4 -19.37 -20.22 0.57
C LYS A 4 -18.58 -19.24 1.44
N GLU A 5 -17.32 -19.53 1.75
CA GLU A 5 -16.45 -18.69 2.59
C GLU A 5 -15.60 -17.71 1.76
N LEU A 6 -15.41 -17.98 0.47
CA LEU A 6 -14.70 -17.08 -0.45
C LEU A 6 -15.62 -15.93 -0.91
N ALA A 7 -16.87 -16.25 -1.23
CA ALA A 7 -17.87 -15.29 -1.73
C ALA A 7 -18.30 -14.24 -0.68
N SER A 8 -18.15 -14.52 0.62
CA SER A 8 -18.44 -13.56 1.68
C SER A 8 -17.30 -12.57 1.92
N LYS A 9 -16.05 -12.90 1.54
CA LYS A 9 -14.94 -11.93 1.59
C LYS A 9 -14.98 -10.97 0.40
N GLU A 10 -15.28 -11.46 -0.80
CA GLU A 10 -15.38 -10.61 -1.99
C GLU A 10 -16.53 -9.59 -1.91
N ASN A 11 -17.69 -9.97 -1.36
CA ASN A 11 -18.84 -9.06 -1.21
C ASN A 11 -18.68 -7.99 -0.11
N ASN A 12 -17.75 -8.15 0.84
CA ASN A 12 -17.48 -7.14 1.88
C ASN A 12 -16.37 -6.16 1.50
N LEU A 13 -15.54 -6.48 0.48
CA LEU A 13 -14.61 -5.48 -0.07
C LEU A 13 -15.35 -4.50 -0.98
N SER A 14 -16.29 -4.98 -1.82
CA SER A 14 -16.96 -4.17 -2.83
C SER A 14 -17.90 -3.08 -2.28
N GLU A 15 -18.49 -3.27 -1.09
CA GLU A 15 -19.42 -2.27 -0.53
C GLU A 15 -18.72 -1.11 0.21
N ASN A 16 -17.41 -1.22 0.47
CA ASN A 16 -16.64 -0.18 1.16
C ASN A 16 -15.83 0.73 0.19
N ILE A 17 -15.89 0.47 -1.11
CA ILE A 17 -15.17 1.21 -2.18
C ILE A 17 -15.99 2.40 -2.70
N ASN A 18 -16.66 3.12 -1.79
CA ASN A 18 -17.25 4.43 -2.05
C ASN A 18 -16.66 5.50 -1.10
N SER A 19 -15.46 5.27 -0.53
CA SER A 19 -14.83 6.13 0.47
C SER A 19 -14.12 7.37 -0.10
N GLY A 20 -14.11 7.57 -1.42
CA GLY A 20 -13.46 8.71 -2.07
C GLY A 20 -11.93 8.68 -2.07
N ILE A 21 -11.31 7.70 -1.40
CA ILE A 21 -9.86 7.50 -1.36
C ILE A 21 -9.38 7.04 -2.73
N LYS A 22 -8.40 7.76 -3.29
CA LYS A 22 -7.80 7.50 -4.59
C LYS A 22 -6.56 6.61 -4.47
N GLY A 23 -6.20 5.96 -5.57
CA GLY A 23 -5.06 5.05 -5.67
C GLY A 23 -5.47 3.61 -5.92
N ASP A 24 -4.45 2.76 -6.12
CA ASP A 24 -4.60 1.33 -6.40
C ASP A 24 -4.72 0.51 -5.11
N TYR A 25 -4.30 1.07 -3.97
CA TYR A 25 -4.30 0.45 -2.65
C TYR A 25 -5.03 1.31 -1.59
N PRO A 26 -6.33 1.61 -1.80
CA PRO A 26 -7.12 2.36 -0.83
C PRO A 26 -7.28 1.63 0.51
N GLU A 27 -7.22 0.30 0.52
CA GLU A 27 -7.35 -0.53 1.72
C GLU A 27 -6.33 -0.19 2.80
N VAL A 28 -5.13 0.30 2.41
CA VAL A 28 -4.06 0.67 3.35
C VAL A 28 -4.48 1.81 4.28
N SER A 29 -5.41 2.67 3.84
CA SER A 29 -5.96 3.77 4.65
C SER A 29 -7.34 3.46 5.23
N LEU A 30 -7.96 2.33 4.89
CA LEU A 30 -9.35 2.02 5.27
C LEU A 30 -9.47 0.89 6.28
N ILE A 31 -8.61 -0.12 6.20
CA ILE A 31 -8.71 -1.33 7.01
C ILE A 31 -7.34 -1.74 7.57
N LYS A 32 -7.36 -2.50 8.66
CA LYS A 32 -6.15 -3.07 9.24
C LYS A 32 -5.68 -4.26 8.40
N LEU A 33 -4.46 -4.18 7.87
CA LEU A 33 -3.91 -5.21 7.00
C LEU A 33 -3.49 -6.45 7.79
N THR A 34 -3.91 -7.61 7.29
CA THR A 34 -3.51 -8.92 7.78
C THR A 34 -2.26 -9.41 7.06
N ASP A 35 -1.67 -10.50 7.56
CA ASP A 35 -0.52 -11.13 6.89
C ASP A 35 -0.90 -11.72 5.53
N GLN A 36 -2.15 -12.20 5.40
CA GLN A 36 -2.65 -12.77 4.15
C GLN A 36 -2.75 -11.71 3.05
N ASP A 37 -3.03 -10.45 3.41
CA ASP A 37 -3.15 -9.35 2.45
C ASP A 37 -1.81 -8.94 1.81
N LEU A 38 -0.68 -9.31 2.46
CA LEU A 38 0.68 -8.96 2.04
C LEU A 38 1.48 -10.17 1.53
N GLN A 39 1.02 -11.38 1.83
CA GLN A 39 1.66 -12.61 1.36
C GLN A 39 1.63 -12.68 -0.17
N ASN A 40 2.73 -13.18 -0.76
CA ASN A 40 2.93 -13.38 -2.20
C ASN A 40 3.02 -12.10 -3.07
N ARG A 41 2.97 -10.91 -2.47
CA ARG A 41 3.32 -9.67 -3.18
C ARG A 41 4.83 -9.56 -3.35
N ASP A 42 5.26 -8.99 -4.46
CA ASP A 42 6.67 -8.70 -4.66
C ASP A 42 7.09 -7.40 -3.96
N SER A 43 8.40 -7.21 -3.80
CA SER A 43 8.94 -6.05 -3.10
C SER A 43 8.57 -4.71 -3.77
N ARG A 44 8.47 -4.70 -5.10
CA ARG A 44 8.12 -3.49 -5.85
C ARG A 44 6.67 -3.11 -5.59
N GLU A 45 5.77 -4.09 -5.61
CA GLU A 45 4.37 -3.92 -5.30
C GLU A 45 4.17 -3.40 -3.87
N LEU A 46 4.83 -4.03 -2.89
CA LEU A 46 4.79 -3.60 -1.49
C LEU A 46 5.33 -2.18 -1.32
N ARG A 47 6.39 -1.83 -2.05
CA ARG A 47 6.92 -0.47 -2.07
C ARG A 47 5.89 0.52 -2.61
N ILE A 48 5.23 0.26 -3.73
CA ILE A 48 4.21 1.16 -4.27
C ILE A 48 3.04 1.30 -3.29
N MET A 49 2.53 0.18 -2.78
CA MET A 49 1.44 0.12 -1.79
C MET A 49 1.74 0.96 -0.55
N ARG A 50 2.96 0.87 -0.01
CA ARG A 50 3.41 1.71 1.12
C ARG A 50 3.47 3.19 0.75
N ASN A 51 4.05 3.51 -0.40
CA ASN A 51 4.27 4.90 -0.81
C ASN A 51 2.99 5.61 -1.25
N GLU A 52 1.95 4.88 -1.66
CA GLU A 52 0.67 5.46 -2.02
C GLU A 52 0.03 6.25 -0.87
N VAL A 53 0.17 5.78 0.36
CA VAL A 53 -0.27 6.50 1.57
C VAL A 53 0.37 7.89 1.65
N TYR A 54 1.68 7.96 1.46
CA TYR A 54 2.41 9.23 1.45
C TYR A 54 1.99 10.12 0.27
N ALA A 55 1.77 9.52 -0.90
CA ALA A 55 1.31 10.22 -2.09
C ALA A 55 -0.08 10.85 -1.89
N ARG A 56 -1.01 10.15 -1.21
CA ARG A 56 -2.34 10.68 -0.86
C ARG A 56 -2.28 11.93 0.01
N HIS A 57 -1.27 12.03 0.87
CA HIS A 57 -1.02 13.20 1.72
C HIS A 57 -0.14 14.27 1.05
N GLY A 58 0.18 14.11 -0.24
CA GLY A 58 0.93 15.11 -1.02
C GLY A 58 2.45 15.06 -0.85
N TYR A 59 3.02 13.91 -0.47
CA TYR A 59 4.47 13.78 -0.31
C TYR A 59 5.24 13.97 -1.62
N ILE A 60 6.31 14.76 -1.60
CA ILE A 60 7.21 14.97 -2.74
C ILE A 60 8.28 13.87 -2.79
N PHE A 61 8.12 12.91 -3.70
CA PHE A 61 9.09 11.80 -3.83
C PHE A 61 10.43 12.24 -4.38
N LYS A 62 11.51 11.94 -3.64
CA LYS A 62 12.89 12.20 -4.07
C LYS A 62 13.44 11.10 -4.99
N LEU A 63 13.02 9.86 -4.78
CA LEU A 63 13.43 8.72 -5.60
C LEU A 63 12.80 8.81 -7.00
N PRO A 64 13.59 8.78 -8.09
CA PRO A 64 13.08 8.91 -9.46
C PRO A 64 11.99 7.90 -9.80
N GLU A 65 12.17 6.62 -9.45
CA GLU A 65 11.20 5.56 -9.73
C GLU A 65 9.81 5.87 -9.13
N LEU A 66 9.75 6.28 -7.86
CA LEU A 66 8.49 6.62 -7.19
C LEU A 66 7.88 7.91 -7.75
N ARG A 67 8.73 8.91 -8.00
CA ARG A 67 8.29 10.17 -8.59
C ARG A 67 7.65 9.94 -9.96
N GLU A 68 8.30 9.18 -10.81
CA GLU A 68 7.80 8.84 -12.14
C GLU A 68 6.52 7.99 -12.08
N TYR A 69 6.41 7.09 -11.10
CA TYR A 69 5.18 6.34 -10.86
C TYR A 69 4.03 7.27 -10.47
N PHE A 70 4.19 8.08 -9.43
CA PHE A 70 3.10 8.88 -8.86
C PHE A 70 2.72 10.10 -9.70
N ILE A 71 3.65 10.72 -10.44
CA ILE A 71 3.30 11.81 -11.38
C ILE A 71 2.34 11.35 -12.48
N ARG A 72 2.32 10.06 -12.82
CA ARG A 72 1.37 9.49 -13.79
C ARG A 72 -0.02 9.25 -13.20
N GLN A 73 -0.17 9.36 -11.88
CA GLN A 73 -1.45 9.18 -11.20
C GLN A 73 -2.23 10.50 -11.23
N ASN A 74 -3.44 10.46 -11.79
CA ASN A 74 -4.27 11.66 -11.97
C ASN A 74 -4.74 12.32 -10.65
N TRP A 75 -4.67 11.59 -9.54
CA TRP A 75 -5.06 12.04 -8.21
C TRP A 75 -3.90 12.56 -7.36
N TYR A 76 -2.65 12.38 -7.81
CA TYR A 76 -1.47 12.74 -7.04
C TYR A 76 -1.13 14.22 -7.19
N GLU A 77 -1.13 14.93 -6.07
CA GLU A 77 -0.77 16.34 -6.00
C GLU A 77 0.41 16.54 -5.02
N PRO A 78 1.66 16.71 -5.51
CA PRO A 78 2.83 16.93 -4.65
C PRO A 78 2.78 18.31 -3.97
N GLN A 79 2.85 18.33 -2.64
CA GLN A 79 2.70 19.55 -1.81
C GLN A 79 3.76 19.69 -0.71
N PHE A 80 4.19 18.59 -0.08
CA PHE A 80 5.01 18.64 1.15
C PHE A 80 6.26 17.74 1.08
N ASP A 81 7.35 18.20 1.67
CA ASP A 81 8.58 17.40 1.84
C ASP A 81 8.50 16.37 2.97
N ASP A 82 7.52 16.49 3.86
CA ASP A 82 7.22 15.56 4.96
C ASP A 82 5.71 15.56 5.24
N VAL A 83 5.14 14.36 5.35
CA VAL A 83 3.71 14.13 5.62
C VAL A 83 3.51 13.17 6.81
N ASN A 84 4.56 12.77 7.52
CA ASN A 84 4.48 11.73 8.57
C ASN A 84 3.45 12.07 9.66
N ASN A 85 3.27 13.36 9.96
CA ASN A 85 2.29 13.83 10.94
C ASN A 85 0.85 13.91 10.40
N MET A 86 0.66 13.79 9.08
CA MET A 86 -0.65 13.79 8.42
C MET A 86 -1.24 12.38 8.32
N LEU A 87 -0.40 11.34 8.40
CA LEU A 87 -0.85 9.96 8.43
C LEU A 87 -1.65 9.67 9.70
N SER A 88 -2.78 9.00 9.51
CA SER A 88 -3.56 8.41 10.59
C SER A 88 -2.78 7.29 11.30
N ASP A 89 -3.18 6.93 12.51
CA ASP A 89 -2.54 5.85 13.27
C ASP A 89 -2.69 4.49 12.56
N LEU A 90 -3.81 4.27 11.87
CA LEU A 90 -4.04 3.08 11.05
C LEU A 90 -3.05 3.03 9.87
N GLU A 91 -2.88 4.14 9.16
CA GLU A 91 -1.93 4.24 8.05
C GLU A 91 -0.50 3.99 8.52
N LYS A 92 -0.10 4.57 9.66
CA LYS A 92 1.22 4.33 10.26
C LYS A 92 1.43 2.85 10.59
N GLU A 93 0.44 2.20 11.19
CA GLU A 93 0.51 0.77 11.50
C GLU A 93 0.67 -0.07 10.23
N ASN A 94 -0.16 0.19 9.22
CA ASN A 94 -0.14 -0.54 7.95
C ASN A 94 1.15 -0.30 7.16
N VAL A 95 1.64 0.94 7.09
CA VAL A 95 2.90 1.32 6.43
C VAL A 95 4.08 0.57 7.05
N GLU A 96 4.17 0.52 8.38
CA GLU A 96 5.22 -0.23 9.06
C GLU A 96 5.10 -1.74 8.82
N LYS A 97 3.88 -2.27 8.75
CA LYS A 97 3.66 -3.68 8.41
C LYS A 97 4.13 -3.99 6.99
N ILE A 98 3.72 -3.19 6.00
CA ILE A 98 4.13 -3.36 4.59
C ILE A 98 5.65 -3.26 4.47
N ARG A 99 6.29 -2.30 5.16
CA ARG A 99 7.76 -2.16 5.15
C ARG A 99 8.48 -3.43 5.60
N LYS A 100 8.00 -4.10 6.65
CA LYS A 100 8.59 -5.38 7.12
C LYS A 100 8.46 -6.48 6.07
N TYR A 101 7.33 -6.54 5.34
CA TYR A 101 7.14 -7.50 4.25
C TYR A 101 8.01 -7.18 3.04
N GLU A 102 8.20 -5.90 2.69
CA GLU A 102 9.12 -5.44 1.63
C GLU A 102 10.55 -5.92 1.95
N GLU A 103 11.03 -5.66 3.17
CA GLU A 103 12.37 -6.07 3.63
C GLU A 103 12.55 -7.60 3.64
N TYR A 104 11.56 -8.35 4.13
CA TYR A 104 11.57 -9.82 4.11
C TYR A 104 11.67 -10.33 2.67
N THR A 105 10.86 -9.78 1.76
CA THR A 105 10.80 -10.19 0.36
C THR A 105 12.12 -9.89 -0.36
N ASP A 106 12.68 -8.69 -0.16
CA ASP A 106 14.01 -8.31 -0.68
C ASP A 106 15.11 -9.26 -0.19
N SER A 107 15.10 -9.62 1.09
CA SER A 107 16.11 -10.51 1.67
C SER A 107 16.02 -11.93 1.08
N LYS A 108 14.79 -12.43 0.89
CA LYS A 108 14.50 -13.74 0.32
C LYS A 108 15.03 -13.83 -1.11
N TYR A 109 14.74 -12.85 -1.97
CA TYR A 109 15.24 -12.83 -3.35
C TYR A 109 16.78 -12.76 -3.44
N LYS A 110 17.43 -12.01 -2.55
CA LYS A 110 18.90 -11.96 -2.46
C LYS A 110 19.51 -13.31 -2.05
N SER A 111 18.83 -14.09 -1.20
CA SER A 111 19.30 -15.43 -0.82
C SER A 111 19.16 -16.48 -1.92
N TYR A 112 18.13 -16.41 -2.77
CA TYR A 112 17.93 -17.35 -3.88
C TYR A 112 18.81 -17.06 -5.10
N SER A 113 19.37 -15.85 -5.19
CA SER A 113 20.21 -15.42 -6.32
C SER A 113 21.72 -15.68 -6.08
N ARG A 114 22.08 -16.40 -5.00
CA ARG A 114 23.45 -16.82 -4.67
C ARG A 114 23.59 -18.33 -4.82
#